data_AF-A0A966NW72-F1
#
_entry.id   AF-A0A966NW72-F1
#
_cell.length_a   1.000
_cell.length_b   1.000
_cell.length_c   1.000
_cell.angle_alpha   90.00
_cell.angle_beta   90.00
_cell.angle_gamma   90.00
#
_symmetry.space_group_name_H-M   'P 1'
#
loop_
_entity.id
_entity.type
_entity.pdbx_description
1 polymer ?
#
loop_
_entity_poly.entity_id
_entity_poly.type
_entity_poly.pdbx_seq_one_letter_code
_entity_poly.pdbx_strand_id
1 'polypeptide(L)'
;MAAATEVLHSLSSGWFLEHAWLIPIVPAIGFALIILFGKRLPMKGSEVGILSMLASLVLSGGAAYQWIARVNSGGEEQFISPVVRTWKWWPIGDAPLTIGQSIDGLAVIVLVVVAFISALVQ
;
A
#
# COMPACT_ATOMS: atom_id res chain seq x y z
N MET A 1 -28.06 18.58 -18.04
CA MET A 1 -26.63 18.20 -17.93
C MET A 1 -25.94 18.80 -16.68
N ALA A 2 -26.65 19.05 -15.57
CA ALA A 2 -26.04 19.53 -14.31
C ALA A 2 -26.15 18.51 -13.15
N ALA A 3 -26.99 17.47 -13.27
CA ALA A 3 -27.22 16.49 -12.21
C ALA A 3 -26.15 15.38 -12.12
N ALA A 4 -25.31 15.21 -13.15
CA ALA A 4 -24.28 14.17 -13.16
C ALA A 4 -23.02 14.55 -12.35
N THR A 5 -22.89 15.82 -11.97
CA THR A 5 -21.68 16.36 -11.33
C THR A 5 -21.75 16.30 -9.79
N GLU A 6 -22.93 16.07 -9.20
CA GLU A 6 -23.13 16.07 -7.74
C GLU A 6 -22.96 14.70 -7.05
N VAL A 7 -22.82 13.60 -7.80
CA VAL A 7 -22.76 12.23 -7.23
C VAL A 7 -21.34 11.65 -7.17
N LEU A 8 -20.32 12.40 -7.62
CA LEU A 8 -18.94 12.05 -7.29
C LEU A 8 -18.67 12.50 -5.86
N HIS A 9 -19.22 11.76 -4.89
CA HIS A 9 -18.66 11.75 -3.54
C HIS A 9 -17.20 11.35 -3.74
N SER A 10 -16.31 12.34 -3.71
CA SER A 10 -14.86 12.14 -3.68
C SER A 10 -14.59 11.41 -2.37
N LEU A 11 -14.75 10.09 -2.40
CA LEU A 11 -14.43 9.23 -1.28
C LEU A 11 -12.99 9.57 -0.90
N SER A 12 -12.82 10.18 0.27
CA SER A 12 -11.51 10.64 0.70
C SER A 12 -10.57 9.44 0.77
N SER A 13 -9.49 9.44 -0.01
CA SER A 13 -8.39 8.52 0.21
C SER A 13 -7.59 9.06 1.39
N GLY A 14 -7.39 8.23 2.41
CA GLY A 14 -6.48 8.60 3.49
C GLY A 14 -5.03 8.32 3.10
N TRP A 15 -4.10 8.80 3.93
CA TRP A 15 -2.66 8.72 3.66
C TRP A 15 -2.17 7.29 3.38
N PHE A 16 -2.67 6.27 4.09
CA PHE A 16 -2.22 4.88 3.92
C PHE A 16 -2.66 4.29 2.57
N LEU A 17 -3.87 4.58 2.10
CA LEU A 17 -4.32 4.11 0.78
C LEU A 17 -3.53 4.77 -0.37
N GLU A 18 -3.19 6.05 -0.21
CA GLU A 18 -2.37 6.75 -1.21
C GLU A 18 -0.91 6.30 -1.22
N HIS A 19 -0.42 5.75 -0.13
CA HIS A 19 0.96 5.31 0.05
C HIS A 19 1.09 3.80 0.28
N ALA A 20 0.10 3.00 -0.14
CA ALA A 20 0.13 1.55 0.07
C ALA A 20 1.32 0.87 -0.65
N TRP A 21 1.86 1.48 -1.70
CA TRP A 21 3.13 1.10 -2.33
C TRP A 21 4.33 1.04 -1.36
N LEU A 22 4.27 1.71 -0.20
CA LEU A 22 5.29 1.63 0.84
C LEU A 22 5.31 0.26 1.53
N ILE A 23 4.18 -0.44 1.63
CA ILE A 23 4.06 -1.73 2.32
C ILE A 23 5.08 -2.75 1.80
N PRO A 24 5.21 -3.00 0.48
CA PRO A 24 6.25 -3.89 -0.06
C PRO A 24 7.65 -3.26 -0.13
N ILE A 25 7.76 -1.92 -0.08
CA ILE A 25 9.06 -1.23 -0.19
C ILE A 25 9.82 -1.20 1.15
N VAL A 26 9.13 -1.03 2.27
CA VAL A 26 9.73 -1.07 3.61
C VAL A 26 10.56 -2.34 3.88
N PRO A 27 10.06 -3.56 3.62
CA PRO A 27 10.84 -4.79 3.83
C PRO A 27 11.93 -4.94 2.77
N ALA A 28 11.75 -4.42 1.56
CA ALA A 28 12.80 -4.39 0.53
C ALA A 28 13.99 -3.51 0.95
N ILE A 29 13.73 -2.36 1.57
CA ILE A 29 14.77 -1.51 2.17
C ILE A 29 15.44 -2.23 3.34
N GLY A 30 14.65 -2.87 4.22
CA GLY A 30 15.18 -3.69 5.31
C GLY A 30 16.15 -4.76 4.82
N PHE A 31 15.77 -5.49 3.77
CA PHE A 31 16.60 -6.49 3.10
C PHE A 31 17.91 -5.89 2.55
N ALA A 32 17.84 -4.76 1.84
CA ALA A 32 19.04 -4.09 1.32
C ALA A 32 19.99 -3.66 2.44
N LEU A 33 19.44 -3.14 3.55
CA LEU A 33 20.22 -2.77 4.73
C LEU A 33 20.90 -3.98 5.38
N ILE A 34 20.23 -5.13 5.44
CA ILE A 34 20.81 -6.38 5.97
C ILE A 34 21.98 -6.85 5.09
N ILE A 35 21.86 -6.79 3.76
CA ILE A 35 22.97 -7.17 2.87
C ILE A 35 24.18 -6.25 3.05
N LEU A 36 23.95 -4.94 3.10
CA LEU A 36 25.03 -3.94 3.16
C LEU A 36 25.68 -3.88 4.54
N PHE A 37 24.89 -3.92 5.60
CA PHE A 37 25.33 -3.63 6.98
C PHE A 37 25.07 -4.75 7.97
N GLY A 38 24.38 -5.83 7.59
CA GLY A 38 24.03 -6.92 8.50
C GLY A 38 25.25 -7.49 9.23
N LYS A 39 26.39 -7.67 8.55
CA LYS A 39 27.64 -8.16 9.18
C LYS A 39 28.23 -7.24 10.24
N ARG A 40 27.85 -5.95 10.28
CA ARG A 40 28.31 -4.96 11.26
C ARG A 40 27.33 -4.73 12.40
N LEU A 41 26.12 -5.30 12.33
CA LEU A 41 25.08 -5.16 13.34
C LEU A 41 25.15 -6.30 14.38
N PRO A 42 24.81 -6.03 15.65
CA PRO A 42 25.00 -6.95 16.77
C PRO A 42 24.27 -8.29 16.57
N MET A 43 23.05 -8.25 16.01
CA MET A 43 22.25 -9.44 15.70
C MET A 43 22.25 -9.80 14.21
N LYS A 44 23.34 -9.48 13.49
CA LYS A 44 23.56 -9.82 12.07
C LYS A 44 22.45 -9.34 11.10
N GLY A 45 21.71 -8.29 11.49
CA GLY A 45 20.60 -7.72 10.70
C GLY A 45 19.20 -8.26 11.02
N SER A 46 19.06 -9.24 11.94
CA SER A 46 17.75 -9.77 12.35
C SER A 46 16.80 -8.69 12.89
N GLU A 47 17.31 -7.76 13.72
CA GLU A 47 16.55 -6.61 14.22
C GLU A 47 15.93 -5.77 13.09
N VAL A 48 16.68 -5.54 12.02
CA VAL A 48 16.22 -4.76 10.86
C VAL A 48 15.13 -5.52 10.10
N GLY A 49 15.27 -6.84 9.98
CA GLY A 49 14.27 -7.71 9.35
C GLY A 49 12.94 -7.64 10.09
N ILE A 50 12.96 -7.91 11.40
CA ILE A 50 11.77 -7.87 12.26
C ILE A 50 11.11 -6.48 12.23
N LEU A 51 11.89 -5.42 12.43
CA LEU A 51 11.36 -4.04 12.42
C LEU A 51 10.72 -3.69 11.08
N SER A 52 11.34 -4.08 9.96
CA SER A 52 10.78 -3.80 8.64
C SER A 52 9.47 -4.57 8.37
N MET A 53 9.35 -5.82 8.82
CA MET A 53 8.12 -6.59 8.68
C MET A 53 7.01 -6.06 9.57
N LEU A 54 7.32 -5.70 10.82
CA LEU A 54 6.34 -5.08 11.73
C LEU A 54 5.86 -3.72 11.20
N ALA A 55 6.76 -2.89 10.68
CA ALA A 55 6.39 -1.62 10.05
C ALA A 55 5.46 -1.83 8.85
N SER A 56 5.73 -2.85 8.03
CA SER A 56 4.87 -3.22 6.89
C SER A 56 3.48 -3.69 7.34
N LEU A 57 3.42 -4.44 8.44
CA LEU A 57 2.15 -4.87 9.04
C LEU A 57 1.33 -3.68 9.54
N VAL A 58 1.96 -2.71 10.20
CA VAL A 58 1.27 -1.48 10.66
C VAL A 58 0.75 -0.67 9.46
N LEU A 59 1.56 -0.49 8.42
CA LEU A 59 1.13 0.21 7.19
C LEU A 59 -0.06 -0.49 6.53
N SER A 60 -0.02 -1.82 6.44
CA SER A 60 -1.11 -2.60 5.86
C SER A 60 -2.38 -2.57 6.72
N GLY A 61 -2.24 -2.59 8.06
CA GLY A 61 -3.37 -2.41 8.98
C GLY A 61 -4.01 -1.03 8.84
N GLY A 62 -3.19 0.02 8.67
CA GLY A 62 -3.67 1.38 8.40
C GLY A 62 -4.42 1.49 7.05
N ALA A 63 -3.91 0.82 6.02
CA ALA A 63 -4.59 0.74 4.71
C ALA A 63 -5.94 0.01 4.83
N ALA A 64 -6.00 -1.09 5.57
CA ALA A 64 -7.23 -1.83 5.81
C ALA A 64 -8.27 -1.02 6.59
N TYR A 65 -7.85 -0.34 7.65
CA TYR A 65 -8.71 0.56 8.41
C TYR A 65 -9.30 1.66 7.52
N GLN A 66 -8.47 2.32 6.72
CA GLN A 66 -8.93 3.36 5.80
C GLN A 66 -9.83 2.82 4.68
N TRP A 67 -9.59 1.61 4.20
CA TRP A 67 -10.46 0.96 3.22
C TRP A 67 -11.85 0.67 3.81
N ILE A 68 -11.91 0.14 5.03
CA ILE A 68 -13.19 -0.11 5.73
C ILE A 68 -13.93 1.20 5.96
N ALA A 69 -13.24 2.26 6.42
CA ALA A 69 -13.83 3.58 6.58
C ALA A 69 -14.39 4.13 5.27
N ARG A 70 -13.66 3.94 4.15
CA ARG A 70 -14.10 4.31 2.80
C ARG A 70 -15.37 3.55 2.40
N VAL A 71 -15.43 2.24 2.60
CA VAL A 71 -16.60 1.40 2.30
C VAL A 71 -17.81 1.85 3.12
N ASN A 72 -17.63 2.06 4.43
CA ASN A 72 -18.71 2.50 5.33
C ASN A 72 -19.23 3.90 5.02
N SER A 73 -18.44 4.73 4.33
CA SER A 73 -18.86 6.07 3.89
C SER A 73 -19.60 6.07 2.55
N GLY A 74 -19.63 4.94 1.82
CA GLY A 74 -20.43 4.77 0.61
C GLY A 74 -21.88 4.40 0.92
N GLY A 75 -22.81 4.68 0.01
CA GLY A 75 -24.19 4.20 0.14
C GLY A 75 -24.27 2.68 0.03
N GLU A 76 -25.27 2.06 0.67
CA GLU A 76 -25.57 0.64 0.51
C GLU A 76 -25.70 0.30 -1.00
N GLU A 77 -24.99 -0.72 -1.46
CA GLU A 77 -24.88 -1.16 -2.87
C GLU A 77 -24.04 -0.30 -3.82
N GLN A 78 -23.34 0.73 -3.33
CA GLN A 78 -22.46 1.52 -4.18
C GLN A 78 -21.12 0.81 -4.45
N PHE A 79 -20.74 0.70 -5.73
CA PHE A 79 -19.39 0.28 -6.10
C PHE A 79 -18.35 1.28 -5.57
N ILE A 80 -17.44 0.79 -4.72
CA ILE A 80 -16.35 1.60 -4.16
C ILE A 80 -15.19 1.63 -5.15
N SER A 81 -14.93 2.79 -5.73
CA SER A 81 -13.81 2.96 -6.66
C SER A 81 -12.45 2.73 -5.98
N PRO A 82 -11.52 2.03 -6.65
CA PRO A 82 -10.17 1.81 -6.13
C PRO A 82 -9.38 3.10 -6.04
N VAL A 83 -8.40 3.13 -5.14
CA VAL A 83 -7.44 4.23 -5.06
C VAL A 83 -6.32 3.97 -6.04
N VAL A 84 -6.31 4.71 -7.16
CA VAL A 84 -5.33 4.56 -8.23
C VAL A 84 -4.30 5.68 -8.14
N ARG A 85 -3.02 5.32 -8.19
CA ARG A 85 -1.91 6.26 -8.31
C ARG A 85 -1.01 5.81 -9.45
N THR A 86 -0.67 6.73 -10.33
CA THR A 86 0.08 6.44 -11.55
C THR A 86 1.22 7.43 -11.69
N TRP A 87 2.39 6.91 -12.03
CA TRP A 87 3.59 7.66 -12.34
C TRP A 87 4.02 7.33 -13.76
N LYS A 88 4.38 8.36 -14.52
CA LYS A 88 5.01 8.17 -15.82
C LYS A 88 6.42 7.65 -15.56
N TRP A 89 6.65 6.38 -15.83
CA TRP A 89 7.92 5.73 -15.58
C TRP A 89 8.91 6.00 -16.72
N TRP A 90 8.45 5.85 -17.96
CA TRP A 90 9.31 6.01 -19.12
C TRP A 90 8.54 6.53 -20.35
N PRO A 91 8.99 7.61 -21.03
CA PRO A 91 8.35 8.10 -22.24
C PRO A 91 8.64 7.18 -23.43
N ILE A 92 7.61 6.73 -24.15
CA ILE A 92 7.73 5.96 -25.40
C ILE A 92 6.76 6.56 -26.42
N GLY A 93 7.28 7.33 -27.38
CA GLY A 93 6.45 8.03 -28.37
C GLY A 93 5.32 8.82 -27.69
N ASP A 94 4.09 8.62 -28.16
CA ASP A 94 2.89 9.30 -27.62
C ASP A 94 2.20 8.55 -26.47
N ALA A 95 2.64 7.32 -26.15
CA ALA A 95 2.07 6.48 -25.10
C ALA A 95 3.12 6.24 -23.99
N PRO A 96 3.25 7.14 -23.00
CA PRO A 96 4.22 6.98 -21.93
C PRO A 96 3.89 5.72 -21.12
N LEU A 97 4.90 4.89 -20.87
CA LEU A 97 4.77 3.72 -20.02
C LEU A 97 4.58 4.17 -18.58
N THR A 98 3.47 3.75 -17.97
CA THR A 98 3.11 4.13 -16.61
C THR A 98 3.26 2.97 -15.64
N ILE A 99 3.79 3.26 -14.46
CA ILE A 99 3.77 2.35 -13.31
C ILE A 99 2.87 2.95 -12.24
N GLY A 100 2.26 2.13 -11.41
CA GLY A 100 1.29 2.61 -10.44
C GLY A 100 0.89 1.57 -9.42
N GLN A 101 -0.03 1.98 -8.56
CA GLN A 101 -0.79 1.09 -7.69
C GLN A 101 -2.27 1.29 -7.98
N SER A 102 -3.03 0.21 -7.83
CA SER A 102 -4.48 0.23 -7.78
C SER A 102 -4.89 -0.53 -6.54
N ILE A 103 -5.36 0.19 -5.52
CA ILE A 103 -5.71 -0.37 -4.21
C ILE A 103 -7.23 -0.48 -4.13
N ASP A 104 -7.71 -1.72 -4.16
CA ASP A 104 -9.09 -2.11 -3.94
C ASP A 104 -9.22 -3.04 -2.72
N GLY A 105 -10.44 -3.50 -2.41
CA GLY A 105 -10.68 -4.35 -1.25
C GLY A 105 -9.93 -5.68 -1.33
N LEU A 106 -9.75 -6.23 -2.53
CA LEU A 106 -8.99 -7.45 -2.75
C LEU A 106 -7.49 -7.24 -2.51
N ALA A 107 -6.91 -6.17 -3.04
CA ALA A 107 -5.51 -5.84 -2.82
C ALA A 107 -5.23 -5.59 -1.33
N VAL A 108 -6.12 -4.89 -0.63
CA VAL A 108 -6.00 -4.62 0.81
C VAL A 108 -5.95 -5.91 1.62
N ILE A 109 -6.85 -6.88 1.37
CA ILE A 109 -6.82 -8.13 2.13
C ILE A 109 -5.55 -8.93 1.85
N VAL A 110 -5.08 -8.95 0.60
CA VAL A 110 -3.81 -9.62 0.25
C VAL A 110 -2.62 -8.95 0.95
N LEU A 111 -2.55 -7.62 0.97
CA LEU A 111 -1.48 -6.88 1.66
C LEU A 111 -1.44 -7.20 3.16
N VAL A 112 -2.60 -7.26 3.82
CA VAL A 112 -2.69 -7.59 5.24
C VAL A 112 -2.20 -9.01 5.49
N VAL A 113 -2.69 -9.97 4.70
CA VAL A 113 -2.31 -11.38 4.85
C VAL A 113 -0.81 -11.58 4.62
N VAL A 114 -0.25 -10.99 3.56
CA VAL A 114 1.18 -11.12 3.25
C VAL A 114 2.04 -10.46 4.34
N ALA A 115 1.70 -9.25 4.78
CA ALA A 115 2.45 -8.57 5.83
C ALA A 115 2.36 -9.31 7.17
N PHE A 116 1.18 -9.85 7.50
CA PHE A 116 0.95 -10.60 8.73
C PHE A 116 1.72 -11.92 8.75
N ILE A 117 1.60 -12.74 7.70
CA ILE A 117 2.35 -14.00 7.60
C ILE A 117 3.85 -13.72 7.59
N SER A 118 4.31 -12.70 6.86
CA SER A 118 5.74 -12.34 6.82
C SER A 118 6.28 -11.92 8.17
N ALA A 119 5.50 -11.19 8.97
CA ALA A 119 5.86 -10.81 10.33
C ALA A 119 5.90 -12.00 11.30
N LEU A 120 5.03 -12.99 11.12
CA LEU A 120 5.03 -14.23 11.93
C LEU A 120 6.16 -15.20 11.58
N VAL A 121 6.76 -15.08 10.39
CA VAL A 121 7.86 -15.93 9.92
C VAL A 121 9.24 -15.44 10.40
N GLN A 122 9.37 -14.15 10.73
CA GLN A 122 10.66 -13.58 11.19
C GLN A 122 11.11 -14.19 12.52
#